data_AF-A0A8S3TFN3-F1
#
_entry.id   AF-A0A8S3TFN3-F1
#
_cell.length_a   1.000
_cell.length_b   1.000
_cell.length_c   1.000
_cell.angle_alpha   90.00
_cell.angle_beta   90.00
_cell.angle_gamma   90.00
#
_symmetry.space_group_name_H-M   'P 1'
#
loop_
_entity.id
_entity.type
_entity.pdbx_description
1 polymer ?
#
loop_
_entity_poly.entity_id
_entity_poly.type
_entity_poly.pdbx_seq_one_letter_code
_entity_poly.pdbx_strand_id
1 'polypeptide(L)'
;MITSISQSPYSLLPTDANTSPVCPSLFYTIQVPEDTTVDSTVFPLTCDDTDSGVDGSLTYVISSGNDARKFNLLLTGTTANIKTAGKFDFDDINSKTSFTHLQSSDKPDEISNDKPNELSSDKPNEHDEVRQLNAALNLSDTQETELDVHGCALEIFVIDGGTPPLKAIVTLDITLTPVNEFNPQFFSLPTSLVLNEDTDIGTMILDTKPFDQDLDSQRKKQKTKVTLTSSTSQGVFYIDELTGRLYLRHLLDYETVPLHVLIITVVDENQPPQRSATFNLNITVHNECSSQIYTVKMTETKQVGSSLIQLDCKDKESQHLIYKLYKGDATKFSMKDHGELKLIKEIDTDKEDNFWTVEIEVRDHGVPRLDTFVHVNIFVEDVDDHKPFWHPANNGTYTVSIPENSDVGTFVAMVTAIDDDRPGTKHSKIKYAIEDMTKSFTIESDTGMEYI
;
A
#
# COMPACT_ATOMS: atom_id res chain seq x y z
N MET A 1 106.66 46.52 3.01
CA MET A 1 105.50 46.92 2.20
C MET A 1 105.29 45.85 1.14
N ILE A 2 104.05 45.32 1.07
CA ILE A 2 103.45 44.55 -0.06
C ILE A 2 104.02 43.13 -0.22
N THR A 3 103.31 42.00 -0.14
CA THR A 3 101.87 41.68 -0.03
C THR A 3 101.73 40.25 0.49
N SER A 4 100.88 40.03 1.48
CA SER A 4 100.40 38.70 1.89
C SER A 4 99.35 38.20 0.90
N ILE A 5 99.60 37.05 0.28
CA ILE A 5 98.56 36.29 -0.42
C ILE A 5 97.78 35.55 0.66
N SER A 6 96.55 36.00 0.91
CA SER A 6 95.57 35.31 1.73
C SER A 6 95.17 34.00 1.05
N GLN A 7 95.61 32.87 1.60
CA GLN A 7 94.95 31.59 1.33
C GLN A 7 93.60 31.60 2.04
N SER A 8 92.52 31.62 1.26
CA SER A 8 91.18 31.36 1.80
C SER A 8 91.13 29.94 2.36
N PRO A 9 90.62 29.73 3.60
CA PRO A 9 90.27 28.38 4.02
C PRO A 9 89.00 27.98 3.25
N TYR A 10 89.15 27.04 2.31
CA TYR A 10 88.01 26.27 1.81
C TYR A 10 87.48 25.45 2.98
N SER A 11 86.43 25.93 3.63
CA SER A 11 85.61 25.10 4.50
C SER A 11 84.75 24.21 3.60
N LEU A 12 85.16 22.95 3.43
CA LEU A 12 84.24 21.92 2.97
C LEU A 12 83.21 21.74 4.09
N LEU A 13 82.07 22.43 3.98
CA LEU A 13 80.88 22.06 4.74
C LEU A 13 80.50 20.65 4.28
N PRO A 14 80.21 19.71 5.19
CA PRO A 14 79.64 18.44 4.79
C PRO A 14 78.36 18.76 4.02
N THR A 15 78.30 18.35 2.75
CA THR A 15 77.05 18.32 2.01
C THR A 15 76.16 17.32 2.72
N ASP A 16 75.08 17.79 3.33
CA ASP A 16 74.01 16.93 3.82
C ASP A 16 73.61 16.01 2.66
N ALA A 17 73.65 14.70 2.90
CA ALA A 17 73.35 13.74 1.85
C ALA A 17 71.85 13.52 1.88
N ASN A 18 71.14 13.98 0.85
CA ASN A 18 69.68 13.89 0.74
C ASN A 18 69.14 12.53 1.21
N THR A 19 68.25 12.55 2.19
CA THR A 19 67.58 11.42 2.81
C THR A 19 66.11 11.37 2.41
N SER A 20 65.48 10.20 2.49
CA SER A 20 64.07 10.08 2.12
C SER A 20 63.16 10.70 3.19
N PRO A 21 62.02 11.32 2.78
CA PRO A 21 60.99 11.75 3.71
C PRO A 21 60.50 10.62 4.62
N VAL A 22 60.23 10.93 5.88
CA VAL A 22 59.74 9.98 6.89
C VAL A 22 58.34 10.35 7.35
N CYS A 23 57.40 9.43 7.16
CA CYS A 23 56.02 9.58 7.64
C CYS A 23 55.80 8.73 8.91
N PRO A 24 54.94 9.16 9.85
CA PRO A 24 54.64 8.41 11.07
C PRO A 24 54.05 7.02 10.83
N SER A 25 53.26 6.87 9.76
CA SER A 25 52.75 5.60 9.24
C SER A 25 52.68 5.67 7.72
N LEU A 26 52.77 4.52 7.07
CA LEU A 26 52.54 4.38 5.63
C LEU A 26 51.13 3.90 5.30
N PHE A 27 50.33 3.53 6.31
CA PHE A 27 48.96 3.06 6.16
C PHE A 27 48.05 3.72 7.20
N TYR A 28 46.94 4.28 6.72
CA TYR A 28 45.90 4.90 7.53
C TYR A 28 44.52 4.44 7.06
N THR A 29 43.57 4.34 7.99
CA THR A 29 42.15 4.09 7.65
C THR A 29 41.29 5.18 8.28
N ILE A 30 40.38 5.75 7.49
CA ILE A 30 39.43 6.77 7.95
C ILE A 30 38.01 6.46 7.49
N GLN A 31 37.05 6.98 8.25
CA GLN A 31 35.63 6.96 7.93
C GLN A 31 35.19 8.38 7.56
N VAL A 32 34.44 8.54 6.48
CA VAL A 32 33.92 9.83 6.01
C VAL A 32 32.39 9.72 5.88
N PRO A 33 31.62 10.46 6.70
CA PRO A 33 30.17 10.55 6.54
C PRO A 33 29.78 11.09 5.16
N GLU A 34 28.72 10.55 4.56
CA GLU A 34 28.31 10.97 3.23
C GLU A 34 27.85 12.44 3.16
N ASP A 35 27.34 12.98 4.27
CA ASP A 35 26.91 14.37 4.41
C ASP A 35 28.08 15.35 4.59
N THR A 36 29.32 14.87 4.57
CA THR A 36 30.51 15.70 4.71
C THR A 36 30.52 16.77 3.62
N THR A 37 30.49 18.05 4.04
CA THR A 37 30.48 19.17 3.12
C THR A 37 31.75 19.21 2.27
N VAL A 38 31.63 19.76 1.05
CA VAL A 38 32.78 20.03 0.19
C VAL A 38 33.73 21.01 0.90
N ASP A 39 35.03 20.84 0.67
CA ASP A 39 36.12 21.58 1.30
C ASP A 39 36.30 21.32 2.81
N SER A 40 35.77 20.21 3.34
CA SER A 40 36.06 19.75 4.70
C SER A 40 37.38 18.96 4.72
N THR A 41 38.26 19.25 5.68
CA THR A 41 39.46 18.44 5.92
C THR A 41 39.06 17.13 6.58
N VAL A 42 39.34 16.00 5.91
CA VAL A 42 39.04 14.65 6.42
C VAL A 42 40.26 13.96 7.03
N PHE A 43 41.47 14.35 6.62
CA PHE A 43 42.70 13.83 7.21
C PHE A 43 43.87 14.80 7.04
N PRO A 44 44.59 15.18 8.12
CA PRO A 44 45.85 15.89 8.03
C PRO A 44 47.03 14.90 7.98
N LEU A 45 47.72 14.81 6.84
CA LEU A 45 48.93 14.02 6.69
C LEU A 45 50.16 14.91 6.92
N THR A 46 50.99 14.53 7.89
CA THR A 46 52.26 15.19 8.17
C THR A 46 53.38 14.17 8.10
N CYS A 47 54.37 14.46 7.27
CA CYS A 47 55.64 13.77 7.22
C CYS A 47 56.75 14.79 7.45
N ASP A 48 57.91 14.30 7.88
CA ASP A 48 59.07 15.12 8.17
C ASP A 48 60.24 14.70 7.30
N ASP A 49 61.12 15.65 7.01
CA ASP A 49 62.39 15.42 6.35
C ASP A 49 63.50 16.00 7.22
N THR A 50 64.58 15.24 7.41
CA THR A 50 65.70 15.68 8.27
C THR A 50 66.67 16.61 7.56
N ASP A 51 66.62 16.66 6.22
CA ASP A 51 67.48 17.54 5.43
C ASP A 51 67.08 19.01 5.55
N SER A 52 68.04 19.90 5.25
CA SER A 52 67.81 21.35 5.28
C SER A 52 67.62 21.96 3.90
N GLY A 53 66.83 23.02 3.79
CA GLY A 53 66.67 23.76 2.55
C GLY A 53 65.76 23.05 1.55
N VAL A 54 66.20 22.93 0.29
CA VAL A 54 65.39 22.29 -0.77
C VAL A 54 65.29 20.79 -0.59
N ASP A 55 66.34 20.16 -0.09
CA ASP A 55 66.43 18.73 0.17
C ASP A 55 65.42 18.31 1.26
N GLY A 56 65.13 19.17 2.25
CA GLY A 56 64.08 18.94 3.25
C GLY A 56 62.67 19.44 2.89
N SER A 57 62.46 19.97 1.68
CA SER A 57 61.18 20.57 1.29
C SER A 57 60.22 19.54 0.69
N LEU A 58 59.10 19.30 1.36
CA LEU A 58 58.15 18.25 0.98
C LEU A 58 57.04 18.72 0.03
N THR A 59 56.80 17.92 -1.01
CA THR A 59 55.66 18.03 -1.92
C THR A 59 54.79 16.78 -1.82
N TYR A 60 53.47 16.96 -1.74
CA TYR A 60 52.50 15.88 -1.63
C TYR A 60 51.67 15.77 -2.91
N VAL A 61 51.50 14.56 -3.45
CA VAL A 61 50.72 14.30 -4.67
C VAL A 61 49.86 13.06 -4.47
N ILE A 62 48.56 13.15 -4.72
CA ILE A 62 47.69 11.97 -4.84
C ILE A 62 48.05 11.27 -6.15
N SER A 63 48.65 10.09 -6.07
CA SER A 63 49.13 9.34 -7.24
C SER A 63 48.06 8.43 -7.84
N SER A 64 47.15 7.89 -7.02
CA SER A 64 46.10 6.97 -7.46
C SER A 64 44.89 6.99 -6.49
N GLY A 65 43.79 6.32 -6.84
CA GLY A 65 42.62 6.15 -5.97
C GLY A 65 41.61 7.31 -5.94
N ASN A 66 41.82 8.37 -6.72
CA ASN A 66 40.97 9.58 -6.75
C ASN A 66 40.37 9.87 -8.14
N ASP A 67 40.00 8.82 -8.89
CA ASP A 67 39.53 8.95 -10.28
C ASP A 67 38.25 9.79 -10.40
N ALA A 68 37.36 9.69 -9.41
CA ALA A 68 36.14 10.48 -9.31
C ALA A 68 36.38 11.94 -8.83
N ARG A 69 37.64 12.33 -8.57
CA ARG A 69 38.06 13.67 -8.10
C ARG A 69 37.29 14.14 -6.87
N LYS A 70 37.05 13.23 -5.92
CA LYS A 70 36.31 13.50 -4.69
C LYS A 70 37.20 14.07 -3.58
N PHE A 71 38.52 14.06 -3.76
CA PHE A 71 39.49 14.61 -2.81
C PHE A 71 40.47 15.60 -3.46
N ASN A 72 40.95 16.55 -2.68
CA ASN A 72 42.05 17.44 -3.03
C ASN A 72 43.05 17.55 -1.86
N LEU A 73 44.23 18.12 -2.13
CA LEU A 73 45.24 18.41 -1.11
C LEU A 73 45.36 19.92 -0.91
N LEU A 74 45.40 20.34 0.35
CA LEU A 74 45.75 21.71 0.75
C LEU A 74 46.95 21.68 1.69
N LEU A 75 48.08 22.16 1.21
CA LEU A 75 49.32 22.24 1.99
C LEU A 75 49.28 23.44 2.95
N THR A 76 49.54 23.19 4.23
CA THR A 76 49.71 24.23 5.27
C THR A 76 50.96 23.91 6.09
N GLY A 77 52.07 24.60 5.80
CA GLY A 77 53.37 24.25 6.36
C GLY A 77 53.86 22.91 5.81
N THR A 78 54.24 21.97 6.68
CA THR A 78 54.63 20.60 6.32
C THR A 78 53.45 19.62 6.25
N THR A 79 52.24 20.06 6.59
CA THR A 79 51.03 19.22 6.64
C THR A 79 50.22 19.34 5.35
N ALA A 80 49.95 18.21 4.71
CA ALA A 80 48.99 18.09 3.62
C ALA A 80 47.60 17.74 4.19
N ASN A 81 46.67 18.68 4.15
CA ASN A 81 45.29 18.42 4.50
C ASN A 81 44.57 17.82 3.31
N ILE A 82 44.14 16.56 3.44
CA ILE A 82 43.25 15.92 2.47
C ILE A 82 41.85 16.46 2.74
N LYS A 83 41.25 17.10 1.74
CA LYS A 83 39.91 17.68 1.83
C LYS A 83 38.97 17.08 0.80
N THR A 84 37.69 17.13 1.09
CA THR A 84 36.62 16.74 0.17
C THR A 84 36.51 17.76 -0.97
N ALA A 85 36.32 17.28 -2.20
CA ALA A 85 36.20 18.09 -3.41
C ALA A 85 34.87 17.85 -4.17
N GLY A 86 34.06 16.87 -3.73
CA GLY A 86 32.74 16.59 -4.27
C GLY A 86 31.81 16.02 -3.20
N LYS A 87 30.51 15.95 -3.52
CA LYS A 87 29.51 15.33 -2.65
C LYS A 87 29.62 13.81 -2.66
N PHE A 88 29.26 13.19 -1.55
CA PHE A 88 29.08 11.75 -1.41
C PHE A 88 27.58 11.45 -1.29
N ASP A 89 27.20 10.25 -1.71
CA ASP A 89 25.84 9.73 -1.67
C ASP A 89 25.99 8.20 -1.56
N PHE A 90 25.84 7.69 -0.34
CA PHE A 90 25.95 6.30 0.04
C PHE A 90 24.70 5.51 -0.42
N ASP A 91 23.56 6.19 -0.47
CA ASP A 91 22.27 5.63 -0.84
C ASP A 91 22.08 5.46 -2.36
N ASP A 92 22.87 6.16 -3.19
CA ASP A 92 22.92 5.94 -4.62
C ASP A 92 23.61 4.61 -4.98
N ILE A 93 22.78 3.59 -5.22
CA ILE A 93 23.21 2.27 -5.70
C ILE A 93 23.71 2.26 -7.15
N ASN A 94 23.45 3.32 -7.92
CA ASN A 94 23.87 3.44 -9.32
C ASN A 94 25.10 4.33 -9.49
N SER A 95 25.53 5.02 -8.44
CA SER A 95 26.81 5.72 -8.36
C SER A 95 27.94 4.70 -8.49
N LYS A 96 28.34 4.41 -9.73
CA LYS A 96 29.59 3.72 -10.04
C LYS A 96 30.76 4.63 -9.71
N THR A 97 31.00 4.87 -8.43
CA THR A 97 32.32 5.25 -7.98
C THR A 97 33.15 3.98 -7.91
N SER A 98 33.51 3.42 -9.07
CA SER A 98 34.42 2.30 -9.15
C SER A 98 35.79 2.80 -8.70
N PHE A 99 36.16 2.49 -7.47
CA PHE A 99 37.46 2.78 -6.92
C PHE A 99 38.32 1.54 -7.03
N THR A 100 39.34 1.58 -7.89
CA THR A 100 40.29 0.47 -8.03
C THR A 100 41.12 0.34 -6.76
N HIS A 101 40.88 -0.70 -5.98
CA HIS A 101 41.75 -1.10 -4.87
C HIS A 101 43.05 -1.70 -5.47
N LEU A 102 44.19 -1.07 -5.24
CA LEU A 102 45.49 -1.70 -5.47
C LEU A 102 45.76 -2.66 -4.30
N GLN A 103 45.52 -3.96 -4.50
CA GLN A 103 46.05 -4.97 -3.57
C GLN A 103 47.57 -5.07 -3.76
N SER A 104 48.36 -4.54 -2.82
CA SER A 104 49.77 -4.86 -2.72
C SER A 104 49.92 -6.25 -2.09
N SER A 105 50.21 -7.24 -2.93
CA SER A 105 50.63 -8.58 -2.51
C SER A 105 52.12 -8.55 -2.18
N ASP A 106 52.47 -8.17 -0.95
CA ASP A 106 53.80 -8.45 -0.40
C ASP A 106 53.71 -9.62 0.58
N LYS A 107 53.90 -10.83 0.05
CA LYS A 107 54.46 -11.95 0.81
C LYS A 107 55.83 -12.26 0.24
N PRO A 108 56.90 -12.36 1.06
CA PRO A 108 58.21 -12.76 0.58
C PRO A 108 58.18 -14.23 0.17
N ASP A 109 58.52 -14.50 -1.09
CA ASP A 109 58.69 -15.85 -1.63
C ASP A 109 59.85 -16.56 -0.92
N GLU A 110 59.52 -17.54 -0.09
CA GLU A 110 60.49 -18.52 0.42
C GLU A 110 60.63 -19.65 -0.62
N ILE A 111 61.72 -19.61 -1.36
CA ILE A 111 62.14 -20.64 -2.32
C ILE A 111 62.49 -21.91 -1.52
N SER A 112 61.58 -22.89 -1.48
CA SER A 112 61.94 -24.27 -1.10
C SER A 112 62.12 -25.13 -2.34
N ASN A 113 63.35 -25.62 -2.49
CA ASN A 113 63.74 -26.63 -3.46
C ASN A 113 63.09 -27.96 -3.09
N ASP A 114 62.33 -28.57 -4.00
CA ASP A 114 62.30 -30.03 -4.04
C ASP A 114 62.19 -30.60 -5.47
N LYS A 115 62.89 -31.72 -5.65
CA LYS A 115 63.17 -32.41 -6.92
C LYS A 115 61.96 -33.18 -7.47
N PRO A 116 61.97 -33.53 -8.78
CA PRO A 116 60.88 -34.26 -9.42
C PRO A 116 61.08 -35.77 -9.37
N ASN A 117 59.97 -36.50 -9.26
CA ASN A 117 59.79 -37.92 -9.61
C ASN A 117 58.26 -38.17 -9.55
N GLU A 118 57.59 -38.98 -10.35
CA GLU A 118 57.89 -39.72 -11.57
C GLU A 118 56.50 -40.17 -12.11
N LEU A 119 56.44 -40.52 -13.39
CA LEU A 119 55.26 -40.85 -14.18
C LEU A 119 54.80 -42.32 -13.97
N SER A 120 53.48 -42.58 -13.84
CA SER A 120 52.79 -43.79 -14.36
C SER A 120 51.27 -43.58 -14.22
N SER A 121 50.45 -43.45 -15.28
CA SER A 121 49.99 -44.44 -16.27
C SER A 121 49.19 -45.60 -15.68
N ASP A 122 47.86 -45.46 -15.63
CA ASP A 122 46.94 -46.51 -16.10
C ASP A 122 45.47 -46.01 -16.20
N LYS A 123 44.92 -46.18 -17.40
CA LYS A 123 43.49 -46.37 -17.76
C LYS A 123 43.43 -47.79 -18.36
N PRO A 124 42.30 -48.53 -18.43
CA PRO A 124 40.93 -48.03 -18.64
C PRO A 124 39.81 -48.85 -17.95
N ASN A 125 38.56 -48.34 -17.96
CA ASN A 125 37.44 -49.03 -18.62
C ASN A 125 36.12 -48.25 -18.50
N GLU A 126 35.41 -48.24 -19.62
CA GLU A 126 34.07 -47.70 -19.86
C GLU A 126 32.97 -48.62 -19.30
N HIS A 127 31.77 -48.04 -19.22
CA HIS A 127 30.48 -48.62 -18.83
C HIS A 127 30.29 -48.80 -17.32
N ASP A 128 29.75 -47.77 -16.66
CA ASP A 128 28.37 -47.84 -16.17
C ASP A 128 27.87 -46.48 -15.63
N GLU A 129 26.62 -46.17 -16.00
CA GLU A 129 25.71 -45.18 -15.41
C GLU A 129 25.84 -43.67 -15.75
N VAL A 130 25.22 -43.33 -16.88
CA VAL A 130 24.65 -42.02 -17.27
C VAL A 130 23.48 -41.62 -16.34
N ARG A 131 23.68 -41.64 -15.01
CA ARG A 131 22.64 -41.17 -14.08
C ARG A 131 23.17 -40.59 -12.78
N GLN A 132 24.18 -39.72 -12.87
CA GLN A 132 24.48 -38.77 -11.78
C GLN A 132 25.22 -37.49 -12.23
N LEU A 133 25.01 -37.05 -13.47
CA LEU A 133 25.47 -35.74 -13.95
C LEU A 133 24.33 -34.72 -13.89
N ASN A 134 23.93 -34.35 -12.66
CA ASN A 134 23.15 -33.13 -12.32
C ASN A 134 23.02 -32.91 -10.79
N ALA A 135 24.00 -33.36 -9.99
CA ALA A 135 23.97 -33.16 -8.54
C ALA A 135 25.36 -32.87 -7.91
N ALA A 136 26.28 -32.30 -8.69
CA ALA A 136 27.54 -31.75 -8.18
C ALA A 136 27.98 -30.47 -8.93
N LEU A 137 27.03 -29.74 -9.52
CA LEU A 137 27.15 -28.29 -9.73
C LEU A 137 26.35 -27.61 -8.61
N ASN A 138 26.90 -27.63 -7.40
CA ASN A 138 26.44 -26.80 -6.28
C ASN A 138 27.40 -27.01 -5.11
N LEU A 139 28.64 -26.55 -5.26
CA LEU A 139 29.56 -26.26 -4.15
C LEU A 139 30.83 -25.60 -4.69
N SER A 140 30.64 -24.44 -5.31
CA SER A 140 31.46 -23.25 -5.08
C SER A 140 31.00 -22.18 -6.06
N ASP A 141 29.77 -21.68 -5.87
CA ASP A 141 29.64 -20.23 -5.84
C ASP A 141 30.51 -19.79 -4.66
N THR A 142 31.83 -19.71 -4.88
CA THR A 142 32.56 -18.61 -4.29
C THR A 142 31.88 -17.41 -4.89
N GLN A 143 30.87 -16.94 -4.17
CA GLN A 143 30.58 -15.54 -4.04
C GLN A 143 31.96 -14.90 -3.90
N GLU A 144 32.54 -14.51 -5.04
CA GLU A 144 33.37 -13.33 -5.07
C GLU A 144 32.41 -12.29 -4.50
N THR A 145 32.50 -12.13 -3.19
CA THR A 145 32.14 -10.91 -2.55
C THR A 145 32.99 -9.88 -3.30
N GLU A 146 32.45 -9.34 -4.40
CA GLU A 146 32.57 -7.92 -4.67
C GLU A 146 32.13 -7.28 -3.34
N LEU A 147 33.08 -7.15 -2.41
CA LEU A 147 33.10 -6.02 -1.54
C LEU A 147 33.14 -4.85 -2.52
N ASP A 148 31.96 -4.38 -2.91
CA ASP A 148 31.75 -3.00 -3.28
C ASP A 148 32.30 -2.21 -2.08
N VAL A 149 33.58 -1.88 -2.11
CA VAL A 149 34.19 -1.06 -1.06
C VAL A 149 33.66 0.34 -1.34
N HIS A 150 32.70 0.80 -0.52
CA HIS A 150 32.10 2.16 -0.55
C HIS A 150 33.10 3.21 -0.10
N GLY A 151 34.28 3.18 -0.69
CA GLY A 151 35.48 3.77 -0.17
C GLY A 151 36.59 3.72 -1.22
N CYS A 152 37.67 4.44 -0.99
CA CYS A 152 38.81 4.42 -1.87
C CYS A 152 40.11 4.37 -1.10
N ALA A 153 41.11 3.70 -1.67
CA ALA A 153 42.47 3.76 -1.17
C ALA A 153 43.24 4.81 -1.95
N LEU A 154 43.54 5.96 -1.33
CA LEU A 154 44.40 6.98 -1.92
C LEU A 154 45.86 6.61 -1.69
N GLU A 155 46.63 6.49 -2.76
CA GLU A 155 48.09 6.52 -2.64
C GLU A 155 48.57 7.97 -2.75
N ILE A 156 49.40 8.38 -1.79
CA ILE A 156 49.96 9.73 -1.70
C ILE A 156 51.48 9.61 -1.74
N PHE A 157 52.08 10.22 -2.74
CA PHE A 157 53.53 10.39 -2.82
C PHE A 157 53.95 11.62 -2.01
N VAL A 158 54.91 11.42 -1.12
CA VAL A 158 55.60 12.48 -0.37
C VAL A 158 57.00 12.56 -0.92
N ILE A 159 57.31 13.64 -1.62
CA ILE A 159 58.52 13.78 -2.45
C ILE A 159 59.35 14.94 -1.90
N ASP A 160 60.64 14.72 -1.70
CA ASP A 160 61.58 15.77 -1.31
C ASP A 160 61.96 16.67 -2.51
N GLY A 161 62.64 17.78 -2.24
CA GLY A 161 63.15 18.69 -3.29
C GLY A 161 64.56 18.35 -3.77
N GLY A 162 65.10 17.20 -3.39
CA GLY A 162 66.46 16.77 -3.66
C GLY A 162 66.72 16.45 -5.13
N THR A 163 68.00 16.32 -5.50
CA THR A 163 68.43 15.91 -6.84
C THR A 163 69.42 14.73 -6.76
N PRO A 164 68.98 13.48 -6.99
CA PRO A 164 67.62 13.06 -7.39
C PRO A 164 66.60 13.15 -6.25
N PRO A 165 65.30 13.34 -6.55
CA PRO A 165 64.27 13.39 -5.53
C PRO A 165 63.99 12.00 -4.95
N LEU A 166 63.90 11.89 -3.63
CA LEU A 166 63.45 10.67 -2.94
C LEU A 166 61.99 10.82 -2.53
N LYS A 167 61.35 9.68 -2.26
CA LYS A 167 59.91 9.67 -1.92
C LYS A 167 59.53 8.59 -0.92
N ALA A 168 58.51 8.89 -0.13
CA ALA A 168 57.69 7.94 0.61
C ALA A 168 56.32 7.78 -0.04
N ILE A 169 55.69 6.62 0.14
CA ILE A 169 54.35 6.32 -0.35
C ILE A 169 53.46 6.02 0.85
N VAL A 170 52.39 6.80 1.02
CA VAL A 170 51.40 6.62 2.08
C VAL A 170 50.08 6.19 1.45
N THR A 171 49.48 5.14 1.99
CA THR A 171 48.15 4.67 1.60
C THR A 171 47.13 5.11 2.64
N LEU A 172 46.07 5.79 2.21
CA LEU A 172 44.94 6.20 3.02
C LEU A 172 43.69 5.47 2.53
N ASP A 173 43.23 4.50 3.31
CA ASP A 173 42.01 3.74 3.08
C ASP A 173 40.81 4.51 3.65
N ILE A 174 39.94 4.98 2.76
CA ILE A 174 38.79 5.80 3.09
C ILE A 174 37.55 4.95 2.91
N THR A 175 36.67 4.95 3.89
CA THR A 175 35.36 4.27 3.80
C THR A 175 34.26 5.27 4.10
N LEU A 176 33.20 5.26 3.29
CA LEU A 176 32.04 6.12 3.51
C LEU A 176 31.12 5.50 4.55
N THR A 177 30.60 6.34 5.45
CA THR A 177 29.60 5.91 6.43
C THR A 177 28.24 6.51 6.07
N PRO A 178 27.15 5.72 6.15
CA PRO A 178 25.81 6.20 5.88
C PRO A 178 25.39 7.25 6.92
N VAL A 179 24.50 8.15 6.52
CA VAL A 179 23.88 9.18 7.34
C VAL A 179 22.38 9.17 7.07
N ASN A 180 21.56 9.21 8.13
CA ASN A 180 20.10 9.26 7.99
C ASN A 180 19.60 10.62 7.48
N GLU A 181 19.33 10.70 6.18
CA GLU A 181 18.95 11.92 5.49
C GLU A 181 17.54 11.90 4.90
N PHE A 182 16.97 10.72 4.64
CA PHE A 182 15.60 10.58 4.16
C PHE A 182 14.62 10.42 5.33
N ASN A 183 13.39 10.87 5.11
CA ASN A 183 12.32 10.61 6.06
C ASN A 183 11.61 9.31 5.64
N PRO A 184 11.16 8.47 6.59
CA PRO A 184 10.35 7.30 6.26
C PRO A 184 9.03 7.72 5.60
N GLN A 185 8.47 6.86 4.76
CA GLN A 185 7.31 7.19 3.92
C GLN A 185 6.26 6.09 3.91
N PHE A 186 5.01 6.51 3.65
CA PHE A 186 3.88 5.65 3.36
C PHE A 186 3.49 5.80 1.87
N PHE A 187 3.10 4.71 1.22
CA PHE A 187 2.70 4.75 -0.19
C PHE A 187 1.18 4.68 -0.36
N SER A 188 0.58 5.77 -0.82
CA SER A 188 -0.82 5.84 -1.31
C SER A 188 -1.87 5.20 -0.38
N LEU A 189 -1.87 5.58 0.90
CA LEU A 189 -2.85 5.07 1.88
C LEU A 189 -4.19 5.85 1.84
N PRO A 190 -5.33 5.19 2.14
CA PRO A 190 -6.65 5.84 2.16
C PRO A 190 -6.83 6.71 3.40
N THR A 191 -7.30 7.96 3.26
CA THR A 191 -7.52 8.84 4.42
C THR A 191 -8.69 8.42 5.32
N SER A 192 -9.58 7.58 4.80
CA SER A 192 -10.75 7.09 5.53
C SER A 192 -11.16 5.70 5.12
N LEU A 193 -11.68 4.92 6.06
CA LEU A 193 -12.26 3.60 5.87
C LEU A 193 -13.62 3.52 6.58
N VAL A 194 -14.47 2.60 6.12
CA VAL A 194 -15.75 2.28 6.76
C VAL A 194 -15.71 0.82 7.19
N LEU A 195 -16.03 0.55 8.46
CA LEU A 195 -16.14 -0.80 9.01
C LEU A 195 -17.54 -1.00 9.59
N ASN A 196 -18.08 -2.21 9.48
CA ASN A 196 -19.34 -2.55 10.16
C ASN A 196 -19.09 -2.80 11.64
N GLU A 197 -20.08 -2.56 12.49
CA GLU A 197 -19.93 -2.79 13.93
C GLU A 197 -19.72 -4.28 14.30
N ASP A 198 -20.30 -5.22 13.55
CA ASP A 198 -20.04 -6.67 13.65
C ASP A 198 -18.65 -7.14 13.18
N THR A 199 -17.76 -6.25 12.77
CA THR A 199 -16.43 -6.65 12.29
C THR A 199 -15.70 -7.50 13.34
N ASP A 200 -15.31 -8.72 12.95
CA ASP A 200 -14.67 -9.69 13.85
C ASP A 200 -13.34 -9.17 14.41
N ILE A 201 -13.08 -9.48 15.68
CA ILE A 201 -11.78 -9.24 16.31
C ILE A 201 -10.70 -10.02 15.54
N GLY A 202 -9.56 -9.37 15.30
CA GLY A 202 -8.44 -9.93 14.55
C GLY A 202 -8.49 -9.64 13.05
N THR A 203 -9.55 -9.01 12.55
CA THR A 203 -9.64 -8.56 11.16
C THR A 203 -8.50 -7.58 10.84
N MET A 204 -7.79 -7.84 9.73
CA MET A 204 -6.77 -6.93 9.20
C MET A 204 -7.46 -5.80 8.43
N ILE A 205 -7.25 -4.56 8.88
CA ILE A 205 -7.92 -3.37 8.37
C ILE A 205 -7.09 -2.70 7.28
N LEU A 206 -5.78 -2.56 7.51
CA LEU A 206 -4.89 -1.82 6.62
C LEU A 206 -3.46 -2.38 6.70
N ASP A 207 -2.79 -2.49 5.56
CA ASP A 207 -1.36 -2.79 5.47
C ASP A 207 -0.61 -1.52 5.05
N THR A 208 0.09 -0.88 5.99
CA THR A 208 0.68 0.46 5.77
C THR A 208 2.00 0.43 5.00
N LYS A 209 2.69 -0.71 4.99
CA LYS A 209 3.97 -0.96 4.28
C LYS A 209 4.91 0.26 4.27
N PRO A 210 5.29 0.78 5.45
CA PRO A 210 6.24 1.87 5.51
C PRO A 210 7.59 1.46 4.91
N PHE A 211 8.31 2.42 4.35
CA PHE A 211 9.67 2.20 3.89
C PHE A 211 10.53 3.44 4.11
N ASP A 212 11.83 3.21 4.24
CA ASP A 212 12.83 4.27 4.26
C ASP A 212 13.75 4.15 3.04
N GLN A 213 14.24 5.28 2.53
CA GLN A 213 15.18 5.30 1.42
C GLN A 213 16.62 5.10 1.90
N ASP A 214 16.94 5.44 3.15
CA ASP A 214 18.27 5.27 3.72
C ASP A 214 18.72 3.79 3.70
N LEU A 215 20.01 3.59 3.47
CA LEU A 215 20.69 2.31 3.57
C LEU A 215 21.50 2.22 4.87
N ASP A 216 21.57 1.02 5.44
CA ASP A 216 22.50 0.72 6.52
C ASP A 216 23.92 0.47 6.01
N SER A 217 24.88 0.29 6.92
CA SER A 217 26.28 0.00 6.57
C SER A 217 26.47 -1.30 5.77
N GLN A 218 25.44 -2.14 5.64
CA GLN A 218 25.42 -3.35 4.80
C GLN A 218 24.64 -3.15 3.49
N ARG A 219 24.31 -1.90 3.12
CA ARG A 219 23.45 -1.52 1.99
C ARG A 219 22.06 -2.14 2.00
N LYS A 220 21.53 -2.44 3.17
CA LYS A 220 20.13 -2.89 3.31
C LYS A 220 19.26 -1.69 3.63
N LYS A 221 18.03 -1.71 3.10
CA LYS A 221 17.03 -0.71 3.45
C LYS A 221 16.89 -0.64 4.96
N GLN A 222 16.93 0.59 5.48
CA GLN A 222 16.83 0.82 6.90
C GLN A 222 15.52 0.27 7.44
N LYS A 223 15.59 -0.37 8.62
CA LYS A 223 14.40 -0.83 9.32
C LYS A 223 13.61 0.36 9.85
N THR A 224 12.31 0.24 9.75
CA THR A 224 11.35 1.20 10.29
C THR A 224 10.54 0.57 11.41
N LYS A 225 10.11 1.40 12.35
CA LYS A 225 9.23 1.03 13.44
C LYS A 225 7.96 1.86 13.37
N VAL A 226 6.82 1.17 13.44
CA VAL A 226 5.51 1.80 13.41
C VAL A 226 4.92 1.86 14.81
N THR A 227 4.28 2.96 15.12
CA THR A 227 3.50 3.16 16.34
C THR A 227 2.11 3.66 15.97
N LEU A 228 1.14 3.30 16.81
CA LEU A 228 -0.24 3.74 16.68
C LEU A 228 -0.62 4.53 17.92
N THR A 229 -1.14 5.73 17.69
CA THR A 229 -1.83 6.51 18.71
C THR A 229 -3.27 6.74 18.25
N SER A 230 -4.21 6.68 19.19
CA SER A 230 -5.62 6.97 18.92
C SER A 230 -6.11 7.97 19.95
N SER A 231 -6.79 9.01 19.48
CA SER A 231 -7.39 10.03 20.36
C SER A 231 -8.77 9.62 20.86
N THR A 232 -9.48 8.76 20.13
CA THR A 232 -10.88 8.39 20.45
C THR A 232 -11.05 6.96 20.95
N SER A 233 -10.08 6.05 20.70
CA SER A 233 -10.31 4.61 20.92
C SER A 233 -9.04 3.85 21.26
N GLN A 234 -8.46 4.26 22.38
CA GLN A 234 -7.27 3.64 22.93
C GLN A 234 -7.47 2.13 23.14
N GLY A 235 -6.61 1.32 22.52
CA GLY A 235 -6.63 -0.13 22.64
C GLY A 235 -7.58 -0.88 21.70
N VAL A 236 -8.53 -0.21 21.05
CA VAL A 236 -9.48 -0.85 20.10
C VAL A 236 -8.76 -1.38 18.86
N PHE A 237 -7.73 -0.67 18.41
CA PHE A 237 -6.90 -1.04 17.28
C PHE A 237 -5.50 -1.40 17.73
N TYR A 238 -4.89 -2.33 17.00
CA TYR A 238 -3.51 -2.75 17.19
C TYR A 238 -2.75 -2.62 15.88
N ILE A 239 -1.54 -2.07 15.91
CA ILE A 239 -0.62 -2.12 14.77
C ILE A 239 0.58 -2.97 15.14
N ASP A 240 0.97 -3.86 14.23
CA ASP A 240 2.21 -4.59 14.35
C ASP A 240 3.39 -3.63 14.07
N GLU A 241 4.26 -3.45 15.06
CA GLU A 241 5.32 -2.43 15.04
C GLU A 241 6.34 -2.63 13.91
N LEU A 242 6.52 -3.86 13.42
CA LEU A 242 7.54 -4.21 12.43
C LEU A 242 6.99 -4.29 11.01
N THR A 243 5.75 -4.79 10.86
CA THR A 243 5.11 -4.98 9.55
C THR A 243 4.20 -3.82 9.15
N GLY A 244 3.75 -3.02 10.11
CA GLY A 244 2.82 -1.91 9.85
C GLY A 244 1.39 -2.36 9.54
N ARG A 245 1.03 -3.61 9.87
CA ARG A 245 -0.34 -4.12 9.67
C ARG A 245 -1.24 -3.73 10.82
N LEU A 246 -2.35 -3.07 10.50
CA LEU A 246 -3.37 -2.61 11.42
C LEU A 246 -4.49 -3.66 11.55
N TYR A 247 -4.86 -3.99 12.77
CA TYR A 247 -5.87 -4.97 13.11
C TYR A 247 -6.88 -4.42 14.11
N LEU A 248 -8.10 -4.98 14.06
CA LEU A 248 -9.11 -4.79 15.09
C LEU A 248 -8.81 -5.68 16.30
N ARG A 249 -8.78 -5.10 17.51
CA ARG A 249 -8.48 -5.81 18.76
C ARG A 249 -9.68 -5.93 19.69
N HIS A 250 -10.58 -4.96 19.63
CA HIS A 250 -11.85 -4.99 20.34
C HIS A 250 -12.99 -4.73 19.37
N LEU A 251 -14.16 -5.24 19.70
CA LEU A 251 -15.37 -5.04 18.90
C LEU A 251 -15.67 -3.54 18.78
N LEU A 252 -16.14 -3.15 17.60
CA LEU A 252 -16.62 -1.81 17.34
C LEU A 252 -18.01 -1.64 17.95
N ASP A 253 -18.33 -0.39 18.26
CA ASP A 253 -19.60 0.00 18.88
C ASP A 253 -19.91 1.40 18.33
N TYR A 254 -20.87 1.45 17.40
CA TYR A 254 -21.25 2.68 16.73
C TYR A 254 -21.87 3.68 17.71
N GLU A 255 -22.68 3.20 18.64
CA GLU A 255 -23.40 3.95 19.66
C GLU A 255 -22.46 4.72 20.58
N THR A 256 -21.34 4.08 20.96
CA THR A 256 -20.32 4.74 21.80
C THR A 256 -19.34 5.58 20.98
N VAL A 257 -18.75 5.03 19.92
CA VAL A 257 -17.75 5.73 19.10
C VAL A 257 -17.98 5.48 17.60
N PRO A 258 -18.75 6.34 16.91
CA PRO A 258 -19.04 6.16 15.49
C PRO A 258 -17.86 6.55 14.58
N LEU A 259 -16.86 7.27 15.12
CA LEU A 259 -15.68 7.72 14.38
C LEU A 259 -14.40 7.52 15.20
N HIS A 260 -13.52 6.67 14.68
CA HIS A 260 -12.19 6.46 15.22
C HIS A 260 -11.15 7.28 14.47
N VAL A 261 -10.38 8.09 15.20
CA VAL A 261 -9.26 8.86 14.63
C VAL A 261 -7.96 8.21 15.07
N LEU A 262 -7.22 7.69 14.09
CA LEU A 262 -5.95 6.99 14.27
C LEU A 262 -4.82 7.83 13.69
N ILE A 263 -3.73 7.95 14.45
CA ILE A 263 -2.49 8.59 14.02
C ILE A 263 -1.41 7.52 14.04
N ILE A 264 -0.99 7.11 12.84
CA ILE A 264 0.04 6.11 12.61
C ILE A 264 1.35 6.85 12.36
N THR A 265 2.36 6.57 13.16
CA THR A 265 3.68 7.18 13.05
C THR A 265 4.71 6.11 12.73
N VAL A 266 5.47 6.32 11.66
CA VAL A 266 6.65 5.52 11.34
C VAL A 266 7.91 6.30 11.72
N VAL A 267 8.87 5.63 12.33
CA VAL A 267 10.18 6.17 12.72
C VAL A 267 11.27 5.24 12.19
N ASP A 268 12.39 5.78 11.74
CA ASP A 268 13.59 4.98 11.46
C ASP A 268 14.24 4.44 12.76
N GLU A 269 14.85 3.25 12.70
CA GLU A 269 15.42 2.62 13.90
C GLU A 269 16.92 2.89 14.10
N ASN A 270 17.66 3.30 13.06
CA ASN A 270 19.09 2.95 13.03
C ASN A 270 20.10 4.11 13.09
N GLN A 271 19.74 5.40 12.98
CA GLN A 271 20.75 6.47 13.12
C GLN A 271 20.19 7.81 13.65
N PRO A 272 20.85 8.46 14.63
CA PRO A 272 20.50 9.80 15.06
C PRO A 272 20.92 10.85 14.01
N PRO A 273 20.10 11.90 13.76
CA PRO A 273 18.80 12.16 14.36
C PRO A 273 17.73 11.21 13.79
N GLN A 274 16.85 10.68 14.66
CA GLN A 274 15.71 9.91 14.18
C GLN A 274 14.75 10.81 13.42
N ARG A 275 14.24 10.30 12.30
CA ARG A 275 13.23 10.95 11.46
C ARG A 275 11.94 10.14 11.50
N SER A 276 10.85 10.81 11.18
CA SER A 276 9.52 10.21 11.28
C SER A 276 8.54 10.80 10.30
N ALA A 277 7.51 10.02 9.96
CA ALA A 277 6.35 10.48 9.22
C ALA A 277 5.06 10.02 9.90
N THR A 278 4.02 10.83 9.76
CA THR A 278 2.71 10.56 10.36
C THR A 278 1.63 10.46 9.30
N PHE A 279 0.66 9.59 9.56
CA PHE A 279 -0.49 9.36 8.71
C PHE A 279 -1.76 9.31 9.56
N ASN A 280 -2.74 10.13 9.18
CA ASN A 280 -4.03 10.20 9.87
C ASN A 280 -5.05 9.34 9.12
N LEU A 281 -5.68 8.42 9.83
CA LEU A 281 -6.72 7.54 9.31
C LEU A 281 -8.01 7.72 10.11
N ASN A 282 -9.10 8.03 9.40
CA ASN A 282 -10.44 8.07 9.96
C ASN A 282 -11.16 6.75 9.68
N ILE A 283 -11.61 6.05 10.71
CA ILE A 283 -12.45 4.86 10.56
C ILE A 283 -13.85 5.21 11.03
N THR A 284 -14.80 5.23 10.10
CA THR A 284 -16.22 5.40 10.41
C THR A 284 -16.84 4.04 10.66
N VAL A 285 -17.56 3.89 11.77
CA VAL A 285 -18.34 2.69 12.04
C VAL A 285 -19.69 2.81 11.34
N HIS A 286 -20.12 1.75 10.69
CA HIS A 286 -21.45 1.62 10.13
C HIS A 286 -22.30 0.77 11.07
N ASN A 287 -23.38 1.36 11.59
CA ASN A 287 -24.41 0.65 12.36
C ASN A 287 -25.28 -0.22 11.45
N GLU A 288 -25.53 -1.46 11.84
CA GLU A 288 -26.25 -2.51 11.11
C GLU A 288 -27.71 -2.16 10.81
N CYS A 289 -28.35 -1.37 11.67
CA CYS A 289 -29.75 -1.00 11.61
C CYS A 289 -30.03 0.32 10.88
N SER A 290 -29.04 1.22 10.78
CA SER A 290 -29.30 2.62 10.38
C SER A 290 -29.40 2.86 8.87
N SER A 291 -29.03 1.89 8.01
CA SER A 291 -28.98 2.10 6.54
C SER A 291 -29.68 1.03 5.70
N GLN A 292 -30.49 0.16 6.29
CA GLN A 292 -31.21 -0.87 5.54
C GLN A 292 -32.64 -0.41 5.19
N ILE A 293 -32.86 -0.16 3.89
CA ILE A 293 -34.22 -0.09 3.32
C ILE A 293 -34.63 -1.51 2.95
N TYR A 294 -35.53 -2.10 3.72
CA TYR A 294 -36.08 -3.41 3.41
C TYR A 294 -37.21 -3.29 2.39
N THR A 295 -37.30 -4.26 1.48
CA THR A 295 -38.42 -4.34 0.53
C THR A 295 -39.12 -5.68 0.69
N VAL A 296 -40.41 -5.64 1.03
CA VAL A 296 -41.29 -6.80 1.13
C VAL A 296 -42.22 -6.78 -0.07
N LYS A 297 -42.32 -7.92 -0.76
CA LYS A 297 -43.33 -8.18 -1.78
C LYS A 297 -44.26 -9.28 -1.32
N MET A 298 -45.56 -9.05 -1.43
CA MET A 298 -46.61 -9.99 -1.02
C MET A 298 -47.81 -9.85 -1.96
N THR A 299 -48.73 -10.80 -1.93
CA THR A 299 -50.02 -10.70 -2.65
C THR A 299 -51.11 -10.15 -1.72
N GLU A 300 -52.20 -9.61 -2.26
CA GLU A 300 -53.32 -9.13 -1.44
C GLU A 300 -54.04 -10.26 -0.67
N THR A 301 -53.98 -11.49 -1.21
CA THR A 301 -54.44 -12.73 -0.58
C THR A 301 -53.59 -13.20 0.62
N LYS A 302 -52.56 -12.43 1.01
CA LYS A 302 -51.71 -12.77 2.14
C LYS A 302 -52.52 -12.76 3.44
N GLN A 303 -52.51 -13.89 4.15
CA GLN A 303 -53.28 -14.07 5.36
C GLN A 303 -52.91 -13.07 6.47
N VAL A 304 -53.94 -12.50 7.13
CA VAL A 304 -53.79 -11.68 8.35
C VAL A 304 -53.10 -12.47 9.46
N GLY A 305 -52.16 -11.82 10.14
CA GLY A 305 -51.32 -12.40 11.17
C GLY A 305 -50.00 -12.98 10.66
N SER A 306 -49.80 -13.01 9.33
CA SER A 306 -48.54 -13.45 8.75
C SER A 306 -47.39 -12.47 9.03
N SER A 307 -46.20 -13.05 9.21
CA SER A 307 -44.95 -12.31 9.31
C SER A 307 -44.52 -11.80 7.94
N LEU A 308 -44.23 -10.51 7.85
CA LEU A 308 -43.76 -9.83 6.64
C LEU A 308 -42.23 -9.81 6.60
N ILE A 309 -41.60 -9.45 7.71
CA ILE A 309 -40.15 -9.44 7.87
C ILE A 309 -39.78 -9.54 9.35
N GLN A 310 -38.63 -10.18 9.61
CA GLN A 310 -37.95 -10.18 10.90
C GLN A 310 -36.75 -9.23 10.78
N LEU A 311 -36.73 -8.15 11.57
CA LEU A 311 -35.57 -7.28 11.69
C LEU A 311 -34.52 -7.96 12.58
N ASP A 312 -33.34 -8.23 12.04
CA ASP A 312 -32.19 -8.75 12.79
C ASP A 312 -31.26 -7.61 13.21
N CYS A 313 -31.83 -6.63 13.89
CA CYS A 313 -31.05 -5.58 14.54
C CYS A 313 -30.31 -6.15 15.73
N LYS A 314 -29.02 -5.84 15.87
CA LYS A 314 -28.19 -6.26 16.98
C LYS A 314 -27.62 -5.05 17.69
N ASP A 315 -27.59 -5.16 19.01
CA ASP A 315 -26.93 -4.24 19.91
C ASP A 315 -26.21 -5.11 20.92
N LYS A 316 -24.90 -4.89 21.07
CA LYS A 316 -24.05 -5.74 21.88
C LYS A 316 -24.20 -5.43 23.38
N GLU A 317 -24.47 -4.18 23.73
CA GLU A 317 -24.75 -3.72 25.09
C GLU A 317 -26.18 -4.07 25.52
N SER A 318 -27.11 -4.21 24.57
CA SER A 318 -28.51 -4.54 24.82
C SER A 318 -28.97 -5.84 24.17
N GLN A 319 -29.08 -6.89 24.99
CA GLN A 319 -29.70 -8.16 24.55
C GLN A 319 -31.21 -8.02 24.25
N HIS A 320 -31.82 -6.85 24.49
CA HIS A 320 -33.25 -6.61 24.30
C HIS A 320 -33.48 -5.28 23.60
N LEU A 321 -33.51 -5.28 22.28
CA LEU A 321 -33.92 -4.11 21.53
C LEU A 321 -35.44 -3.93 21.58
N ILE A 322 -35.89 -2.68 21.72
CA ILE A 322 -37.31 -2.32 21.63
C ILE A 322 -37.60 -1.86 20.21
N TYR A 323 -38.55 -2.52 19.57
CA TYR A 323 -39.01 -2.18 18.22
C TYR A 323 -40.39 -1.54 18.29
N LYS A 324 -40.56 -0.42 17.57
CA LYS A 324 -41.83 0.29 17.53
C LYS A 324 -42.13 0.77 16.12
N LEU A 325 -43.37 0.57 15.66
CA LEU A 325 -43.86 1.24 14.47
C LEU A 325 -43.96 2.75 14.77
N TYR A 326 -43.06 3.54 14.18
CA TYR A 326 -42.94 4.98 14.41
C TYR A 326 -43.77 5.78 13.41
N LYS A 327 -43.67 5.44 12.12
CA LYS A 327 -44.57 5.95 11.05
C LYS A 327 -45.07 4.83 10.15
N GLY A 328 -46.27 5.02 9.60
CA GLY A 328 -46.93 4.06 8.70
C GLY A 328 -48.38 3.78 9.09
N ASP A 329 -49.06 2.94 8.32
CA ASP A 329 -50.45 2.55 8.59
C ASP A 329 -50.54 1.51 9.71
N ALA A 330 -50.68 1.98 10.95
CA ALA A 330 -50.83 1.15 12.14
C ALA A 330 -52.17 0.37 12.19
N THR A 331 -53.08 0.58 11.23
CA THR A 331 -54.30 -0.22 11.10
C THR A 331 -54.08 -1.49 10.27
N LYS A 332 -53.02 -1.51 9.44
CA LYS A 332 -52.65 -2.64 8.56
C LYS A 332 -51.40 -3.36 9.01
N PHE A 333 -50.47 -2.65 9.64
CA PHE A 333 -49.19 -3.19 10.06
C PHE A 333 -48.96 -3.05 11.56
N SER A 334 -48.37 -4.06 12.18
CA SER A 334 -48.01 -4.05 13.60
C SER A 334 -46.61 -4.60 13.79
N MET A 335 -45.78 -3.84 14.50
CA MET A 335 -44.50 -4.32 15.01
C MET A 335 -44.75 -5.13 16.28
N LYS A 336 -44.21 -6.35 16.33
CA LYS A 336 -44.19 -7.19 17.53
C LYS A 336 -42.80 -7.17 18.17
N ASP A 337 -42.72 -7.70 19.39
CA ASP A 337 -41.47 -7.84 20.11
C ASP A 337 -40.45 -8.64 19.28
N HIS A 338 -39.16 -8.36 19.49
CA HIS A 338 -38.02 -8.95 18.75
C HIS A 338 -37.93 -8.56 17.26
N GLY A 339 -38.69 -7.56 16.79
CA GLY A 339 -38.50 -7.00 15.45
C GLY A 339 -39.34 -7.68 14.35
N GLU A 340 -40.42 -8.36 14.72
CA GLU A 340 -41.31 -9.03 13.76
C GLU A 340 -42.41 -8.08 13.26
N LEU A 341 -42.37 -7.66 11.99
CA LEU A 341 -43.43 -6.87 11.37
C LEU A 341 -44.52 -7.79 10.81
N LYS A 342 -45.78 -7.57 11.22
CA LYS A 342 -46.95 -8.37 10.78
C LYS A 342 -47.99 -7.58 10.03
N LEU A 343 -48.67 -8.27 9.13
CA LEU A 343 -49.95 -7.85 8.59
C LEU A 343 -51.06 -8.12 9.62
N ILE A 344 -51.84 -7.10 9.98
CA ILE A 344 -52.94 -7.22 10.95
C ILE A 344 -54.33 -6.95 10.37
N LYS A 345 -54.40 -6.55 9.09
CA LYS A 345 -55.64 -6.35 8.36
C LYS A 345 -55.44 -6.72 6.90
N GLU A 346 -56.47 -7.27 6.27
CA GLU A 346 -56.49 -7.57 4.84
C GLU A 346 -56.26 -6.29 4.03
N ILE A 347 -55.63 -6.49 2.88
CA ILE A 347 -55.39 -5.46 1.88
C ILE A 347 -56.11 -5.93 0.63
N ASP A 348 -56.84 -5.01 0.02
CA ASP A 348 -57.60 -5.20 -1.21
C ASP A 348 -57.10 -4.13 -2.18
N THR A 349 -56.27 -4.56 -3.13
CA THR A 349 -55.57 -3.66 -4.06
C THR A 349 -56.48 -3.13 -5.16
N ASP A 350 -57.69 -3.66 -5.31
CA ASP A 350 -58.72 -3.13 -6.20
C ASP A 350 -59.34 -1.86 -5.62
N LYS A 351 -59.43 -1.78 -4.29
CA LYS A 351 -60.06 -0.68 -3.56
C LYS A 351 -59.08 0.29 -2.91
N GLU A 352 -57.83 -0.13 -2.71
CA GLU A 352 -56.83 0.63 -1.95
C GLU A 352 -55.51 0.79 -2.72
N ASP A 353 -54.56 1.51 -2.13
CA ASP A 353 -53.19 1.58 -2.66
C ASP A 353 -52.52 0.20 -2.63
N ASN A 354 -51.41 0.03 -3.37
CA ASN A 354 -50.64 -1.21 -3.40
C ASN A 354 -49.21 -1.05 -2.89
N PHE A 355 -48.91 0.10 -2.27
CA PHE A 355 -47.60 0.45 -1.77
C PHE A 355 -47.67 1.20 -0.44
N TRP A 356 -46.87 0.78 0.53
CA TRP A 356 -46.73 1.44 1.82
C TRP A 356 -45.26 1.56 2.22
N THR A 357 -44.93 2.64 2.92
CA THR A 357 -43.65 2.79 3.62
C THR A 357 -43.92 2.84 5.12
N VAL A 358 -43.24 1.98 5.88
CA VAL A 358 -43.25 2.01 7.34
C VAL A 358 -41.87 2.34 7.87
N GLU A 359 -41.83 3.21 8.88
CA GLU A 359 -40.62 3.60 9.60
C GLU A 359 -40.68 2.98 10.99
N ILE A 360 -39.66 2.18 11.31
CA ILE A 360 -39.57 1.40 12.54
C ILE A 360 -38.44 2.00 13.36
N GLU A 361 -38.79 2.42 14.56
CA GLU A 361 -37.83 2.88 15.54
C GLU A 361 -37.30 1.67 16.33
N VAL A 362 -35.98 1.57 16.39
CA VAL A 362 -35.26 0.56 17.17
C VAL A 362 -34.50 1.30 18.26
N ARG A 363 -34.77 0.96 19.52
CA ARG A 363 -34.13 1.59 20.68
C ARG A 363 -33.45 0.58 21.57
N ASP A 364 -32.31 0.99 22.12
CA ASP A 364 -31.63 0.27 23.19
C ASP A 364 -32.32 0.48 24.56
N HIS A 365 -31.83 -0.25 25.56
CA HIS A 365 -32.12 0.00 26.98
C HIS A 365 -31.05 0.87 27.67
N GLY A 366 -30.18 1.53 26.91
CA GLY A 366 -29.06 2.32 27.40
C GLY A 366 -29.48 3.53 28.24
N VAL A 367 -28.52 4.12 28.95
CA VAL A 367 -28.68 5.42 29.63
C VAL A 367 -27.42 6.27 29.34
N PRO A 368 -27.49 7.28 28.45
CA PRO A 368 -28.66 7.72 27.69
C PRO A 368 -29.14 6.66 26.70
N ARG A 369 -30.45 6.70 26.37
CA ARG A 369 -31.01 5.81 25.35
C ARG A 369 -30.61 6.29 23.97
N LEU A 370 -30.24 5.35 23.11
CA LEU A 370 -29.96 5.61 21.71
C LEU A 370 -31.05 4.98 20.84
N ASP A 371 -31.37 5.67 19.74
CA ASP A 371 -32.40 5.26 18.79
C ASP A 371 -31.89 5.35 17.35
N THR A 372 -32.40 4.43 16.53
CA THR A 372 -32.16 4.38 15.09
C THR A 372 -33.46 4.04 14.36
N PHE A 373 -33.52 4.36 13.06
CA PHE A 373 -34.73 4.22 12.26
C PHE A 373 -34.49 3.32 11.05
N VAL A 374 -35.32 2.27 10.93
CA VAL A 374 -35.33 1.32 9.82
C VAL A 374 -36.52 1.63 8.91
N HIS A 375 -36.32 1.59 7.60
CA HIS A 375 -37.39 1.82 6.61
C HIS A 375 -37.77 0.51 5.92
N VAL A 376 -39.07 0.20 5.83
CA VAL A 376 -39.58 -0.96 5.09
C VAL A 376 -40.60 -0.51 4.05
N ASN A 377 -40.31 -0.85 2.80
CA ASN A 377 -41.18 -0.66 1.65
C ASN A 377 -41.97 -1.94 1.39
N ILE A 378 -43.30 -1.84 1.39
CA ILE A 378 -44.21 -2.97 1.25
C ILE A 378 -44.96 -2.79 -0.07
N PHE A 379 -44.75 -3.73 -0.99
CA PHE A 379 -45.47 -3.81 -2.26
C PHE A 379 -46.44 -4.98 -2.23
N VAL A 380 -47.70 -4.70 -2.55
CA VAL A 380 -48.75 -5.71 -2.64
C VAL A 380 -49.09 -5.93 -4.12
N GLU A 381 -48.95 -7.17 -4.56
CA GLU A 381 -49.29 -7.62 -5.90
C GLU A 381 -50.77 -8.00 -5.94
N ASP A 382 -51.45 -7.43 -6.92
CA ASP A 382 -52.82 -7.74 -7.34
C ASP A 382 -52.94 -9.21 -7.77
N VAL A 383 -54.10 -9.80 -7.51
CA VAL A 383 -54.47 -11.18 -7.82
C VAL A 383 -55.76 -11.17 -8.63
N ASP A 384 -55.84 -12.03 -9.65
CA ASP A 384 -57.06 -12.27 -10.43
C ASP A 384 -58.12 -12.98 -9.56
N ASP A 385 -58.92 -12.18 -8.85
CA ASP A 385 -59.97 -12.66 -7.94
C ASP A 385 -61.37 -12.10 -8.25
N HIS A 386 -61.46 -11.12 -9.15
CA HIS A 386 -62.68 -10.75 -9.83
C HIS A 386 -62.79 -11.45 -11.18
N LYS A 387 -64.00 -11.50 -11.73
CA LYS A 387 -64.24 -12.09 -13.05
C LYS A 387 -64.86 -11.03 -13.94
N PRO A 388 -64.56 -11.03 -15.25
CA PRO A 388 -65.15 -10.05 -16.15
C PRO A 388 -66.68 -10.21 -16.20
N PHE A 389 -67.39 -9.09 -16.29
CA PHE A 389 -68.84 -9.05 -16.49
C PHE A 389 -69.23 -8.04 -17.57
N TRP A 390 -70.32 -8.33 -18.30
CA TRP A 390 -70.82 -7.46 -19.36
C TRP A 390 -71.45 -6.16 -18.82
N HIS A 391 -71.20 -5.04 -19.50
CA HIS A 391 -71.70 -3.72 -19.16
C HIS A 391 -72.47 -3.05 -20.33
N PRO A 392 -73.67 -2.47 -20.10
CA PRO A 392 -74.46 -2.57 -18.87
C PRO A 392 -74.92 -4.01 -18.61
N ALA A 393 -75.24 -4.34 -17.36
CA ALA A 393 -75.60 -5.70 -16.93
C ALA A 393 -76.97 -6.16 -17.49
N ASN A 394 -77.04 -6.38 -18.80
CA ASN A 394 -78.21 -6.84 -19.55
C ASN A 394 -78.08 -8.32 -19.96
N ASN A 395 -77.45 -9.14 -19.11
CA ASN A 395 -77.13 -10.55 -19.38
C ASN A 395 -76.33 -10.78 -20.69
N GLY A 396 -75.59 -9.78 -21.16
CA GLY A 396 -74.75 -9.89 -22.36
C GLY A 396 -75.56 -9.94 -23.67
N THR A 397 -76.86 -9.61 -23.65
CA THR A 397 -77.66 -9.54 -24.87
C THR A 397 -77.68 -8.13 -25.43
N TYR A 398 -77.08 -7.95 -26.60
CA TYR A 398 -77.15 -6.71 -27.37
C TYR A 398 -77.98 -6.96 -28.62
N THR A 399 -78.87 -6.02 -28.96
CA THR A 399 -79.65 -6.10 -30.20
C THR A 399 -79.33 -4.88 -31.03
N VAL A 400 -78.84 -5.14 -32.25
CA VAL A 400 -78.50 -4.10 -33.23
C VAL A 400 -79.21 -4.43 -34.54
N SER A 401 -79.77 -3.41 -35.17
CA SER A 401 -80.40 -3.51 -36.49
C SER A 401 -79.43 -2.97 -37.54
N ILE A 402 -79.04 -3.83 -38.48
CA ILE A 402 -78.11 -3.50 -39.57
C ILE A 402 -78.86 -3.58 -40.90
N PRO A 403 -78.73 -2.59 -41.81
CA PRO A 403 -79.26 -2.70 -43.16
C PRO A 403 -78.66 -3.89 -43.92
N GLU A 404 -79.50 -4.61 -44.67
CA GLU A 404 -79.06 -5.80 -45.45
C GLU A 404 -78.01 -5.47 -46.53
N ASN A 405 -77.89 -4.21 -46.92
CA ASN A 405 -76.98 -3.71 -47.94
C ASN A 405 -75.73 -3.01 -47.36
N SER A 406 -75.39 -3.25 -46.09
CA SER A 406 -74.19 -2.74 -45.45
C SER A 406 -72.91 -3.40 -45.99
N ASP A 407 -71.87 -2.60 -46.20
CA ASP A 407 -70.58 -3.06 -46.72
C ASP A 407 -69.77 -3.83 -45.66
N VAL A 408 -68.86 -4.72 -46.10
CA VAL A 408 -67.88 -5.38 -45.22
C VAL A 408 -67.01 -4.33 -44.52
N GLY A 409 -66.78 -4.51 -43.22
CA GLY A 409 -66.11 -3.53 -42.37
C GLY A 409 -67.03 -2.42 -41.83
N THR A 410 -68.35 -2.51 -42.06
CA THR A 410 -69.31 -1.64 -41.39
C THR A 410 -69.33 -1.96 -39.89
N PHE A 411 -69.18 -0.92 -39.06
CA PHE A 411 -69.31 -1.03 -37.59
C PHE A 411 -70.72 -1.45 -37.19
N VAL A 412 -70.81 -2.49 -36.35
CA VAL A 412 -72.06 -3.07 -35.87
C VAL A 412 -72.36 -2.55 -34.47
N ALA A 413 -71.49 -2.88 -33.52
CA ALA A 413 -71.68 -2.61 -32.11
C ALA A 413 -70.34 -2.50 -31.40
N MET A 414 -70.35 -1.90 -30.21
CA MET A 414 -69.25 -2.03 -29.26
C MET A 414 -69.80 -2.75 -28.04
N VAL A 415 -69.25 -3.91 -27.74
CA VAL A 415 -69.54 -4.62 -26.49
C VAL A 415 -68.51 -4.22 -25.46
N THR A 416 -68.95 -3.99 -24.22
CA THR A 416 -68.06 -3.62 -23.12
C THR A 416 -68.24 -4.64 -22.01
N ALA A 417 -67.14 -5.23 -21.57
CA ALA A 417 -67.04 -5.91 -20.30
C ALA A 417 -66.15 -5.09 -19.35
N ILE A 418 -66.36 -5.30 -18.06
CA ILE A 418 -65.59 -4.68 -16.98
C ILE A 418 -65.05 -5.82 -16.12
N ASP A 419 -63.81 -5.66 -15.67
CA ASP A 419 -63.20 -6.48 -14.64
C ASP A 419 -62.86 -5.54 -13.48
N ASP A 420 -63.23 -5.95 -12.27
CA ASP A 420 -63.09 -5.14 -11.08
C ASP A 420 -61.70 -5.30 -10.43
N ASP A 421 -60.83 -6.18 -10.95
CA ASP A 421 -59.42 -6.26 -10.58
C ASP A 421 -58.68 -4.93 -10.82
N ARG A 422 -57.55 -4.71 -10.15
CA ARG A 422 -56.84 -3.43 -10.13
C ARG A 422 -56.55 -2.88 -11.53
N PRO A 423 -57.03 -1.67 -11.87
CA PRO A 423 -56.83 -1.09 -13.18
C PRO A 423 -55.35 -0.97 -13.58
N GLY A 424 -55.03 -1.45 -14.79
CA GLY A 424 -53.70 -1.34 -15.37
C GLY A 424 -52.78 -2.52 -15.06
N THR A 425 -53.25 -3.50 -14.27
CA THR A 425 -52.58 -4.81 -14.15
C THR A 425 -52.90 -5.69 -15.36
N LYS A 426 -52.39 -6.92 -15.36
CA LYS A 426 -52.75 -7.91 -16.38
C LYS A 426 -54.09 -8.60 -16.09
N HIS A 427 -54.57 -8.52 -14.85
CA HIS A 427 -55.79 -9.20 -14.42
C HIS A 427 -57.02 -8.40 -14.85
N SER A 428 -56.95 -7.05 -14.76
CA SER A 428 -57.99 -6.17 -15.31
C SER A 428 -58.04 -6.07 -16.86
N LYS A 429 -57.26 -6.86 -17.61
CA LYS A 429 -57.19 -6.77 -19.08
C LYS A 429 -58.15 -7.75 -19.75
N ILE A 430 -59.10 -7.18 -20.48
CA ILE A 430 -60.15 -7.95 -21.16
C ILE A 430 -59.79 -8.19 -22.63
N LYS A 431 -60.10 -9.39 -23.12
CA LYS A 431 -60.02 -9.76 -24.53
C LYS A 431 -61.36 -10.29 -25.04
N TYR A 432 -61.73 -9.88 -26.25
CA TYR A 432 -62.99 -10.25 -26.90
C TYR A 432 -62.76 -11.25 -28.03
N ALA A 433 -63.69 -12.20 -28.19
CA ALA A 433 -63.70 -13.16 -29.28
C ALA A 433 -65.14 -13.57 -29.61
N ILE A 434 -65.42 -13.83 -30.89
CA ILE A 434 -66.68 -14.41 -31.37
C ILE A 434 -66.48 -15.92 -31.51
N GLU A 435 -67.35 -16.70 -30.87
CA GLU A 435 -67.33 -18.17 -30.96
C GLU A 435 -68.08 -18.69 -32.20
N ASP A 436 -68.90 -17.85 -32.86
CA ASP A 436 -69.71 -18.26 -34.02
C ASP A 436 -68.87 -18.58 -35.27
N MET A 437 -69.23 -19.68 -35.94
CA MET A 437 -68.51 -20.26 -37.07
C MET A 437 -68.96 -19.72 -38.44
N THR A 438 -69.92 -18.80 -38.49
CA THR A 438 -70.48 -18.28 -39.75
C THR A 438 -69.56 -17.33 -40.51
N LYS A 439 -68.48 -16.82 -39.89
CA LYS A 439 -67.51 -15.83 -40.43
C LYS A 439 -68.13 -14.54 -40.98
N SER A 440 -69.38 -14.25 -40.65
CA SER A 440 -70.10 -13.06 -41.13
C SER A 440 -69.81 -11.78 -40.33
N PHE A 441 -69.09 -11.92 -39.21
CA PHE A 441 -68.72 -10.83 -38.32
C PHE A 441 -67.30 -11.03 -37.81
N THR A 442 -66.65 -9.92 -37.46
CA THR A 442 -65.35 -9.89 -36.79
C THR A 442 -65.40 -8.99 -35.58
N ILE A 443 -64.62 -9.31 -34.54
CA ILE A 443 -64.48 -8.47 -33.35
C ILE A 443 -63.03 -8.12 -33.12
N GLU A 444 -62.76 -6.86 -32.81
CA GLU A 444 -61.44 -6.43 -32.40
C GLU A 444 -61.17 -6.88 -30.95
N SER A 445 -60.10 -7.64 -30.76
CA SER A 445 -59.83 -8.34 -29.49
C SER A 445 -59.63 -7.41 -28.29
N ASP A 446 -59.17 -6.18 -28.51
CA ASP A 446 -58.82 -5.23 -27.46
C ASP A 446 -59.93 -4.21 -27.14
N THR A 447 -60.82 -3.95 -28.09
CA THR A 447 -61.80 -2.86 -27.98
C THR A 447 -63.24 -3.36 -27.87
N GLY A 448 -63.50 -4.61 -28.27
CA GLY A 448 -64.86 -5.14 -28.35
C GLY A 448 -65.69 -4.51 -29.47
N MET A 449 -65.06 -3.83 -30.43
CA MET A 449 -65.73 -3.32 -31.62
C MET A 449 -66.00 -4.45 -32.61
N GLU A 450 -67.27 -4.62 -32.96
CA GLU A 450 -67.75 -5.61 -33.90
C GLU A 450 -68.01 -4.99 -35.27
N TYR A 451 -67.66 -5.73 -36.33
CA TYR A 451 -67.79 -5.33 -37.73
C TYR A 451 -68.37 -6.49 -38.55
N ILE A 452 -69.01 -6.15 -39.68
CA ILE A 452 -69.37 -7.11 -40.74
C ILE A 452 -68.10 -7.72 -41.35
#